data_AF-A0A8S8YMD3-F1
#
_entry.id   AF-A0A8S8YMD3-F1
#
_cell.length_a   1.000
_cell.length_b   1.000
_cell.length_c   1.000
_cell.angle_alpha   90.00
_cell.angle_beta   90.00
_cell.angle_gamma   90.00
#
_symmetry.space_group_name_H-M   'P 1'
#
loop_
_entity.id
_entity.type
_entity.pdbx_description
1 polymer ?
#
loop_
_entity_poly.entity_id
_entity_poly.type
_entity_poly.pdbx_seq_one_letter_code
_entity_poly.pdbx_strand_id
1 'polypeptide(L)' 'METIATIVQLTIATVIFFVWTVRFNRDTNYRGGEAKSMREEFKVYGLPEWALPLVGSTKIA' A
#
# COMPACT_ATOMS: atom_id res chain seq x y z
N MET A 1 -5.62 19.06 -20.53
CA MET A 1 -6.47 18.29 -19.59
C MET A 1 -5.97 16.85 -19.48
N GLU A 2 -5.81 16.13 -20.60
CA GLU A 2 -5.36 14.72 -20.56
C GLU A 2 -3.96 14.51 -19.96
N THR A 3 -2.96 15.32 -20.34
CA THR A 3 -1.59 15.18 -19.82
C THR A 3 -1.51 15.35 -18.29
N ILE A 4 -2.29 16.28 -17.73
CA ILE A 4 -2.34 16.51 -16.29
C ILE A 4 -2.94 15.28 -15.59
N ALA A 5 -4.03 14.74 -16.13
CA ALA A 5 -4.65 13.53 -15.61
C ALA A 5 -3.65 12.34 -15.65
N THR A 6 -2.92 12.15 -16.75
CA THR A 6 -1.90 11.11 -16.87
C THR A 6 -0.77 11.28 -15.84
N ILE A 7 -0.27 12.49 -15.64
CA ILE A 7 0.80 12.75 -14.64
C ILE A 7 0.30 12.41 -13.23
N VAL A 8 -0.93 12.79 -12.88
CA VAL A 8 -1.52 12.47 -11.57
C VAL A 8 -1.69 10.95 -11.41
N GLN A 9 -2.18 10.25 -12.44
CA GLN A 9 -2.32 8.80 -12.41
C GLN A 9 -0.97 8.09 -12.20
N LEU A 10 0.08 8.49 -12.93
CA LEU A 10 1.43 7.94 -12.76
C LEU A 10 2.01 8.24 -11.38
N THR A 11 1.74 9.42 -10.85
CA THR A 11 2.17 9.79 -9.49
C THR A 11 1.49 8.90 -8.45
N ILE A 12 0.16 8.72 -8.54
CA ILE A 12 -0.61 7.87 -7.63
C ILE A 12 -0.13 6.42 -7.73
N ALA A 13 0.06 5.89 -8.95
CA ALA A 13 0.55 4.54 -9.17
C ALA A 13 1.94 4.33 -8.54
N THR A 14 2.86 5.28 -8.73
CA THR A 14 4.21 5.24 -8.16
C THR A 14 4.17 5.25 -6.63
N VAL A 15 3.32 6.09 -6.03
CA VAL A 15 3.17 6.16 -4.57
C VAL A 15 2.64 4.83 -4.02
N ILE A 16 1.60 4.27 -4.63
CA ILE A 16 1.04 2.97 -4.21
C ILE A 16 2.11 1.88 -4.32
N PHE A 17 2.81 1.82 -5.45
CA PHE A 17 3.89 0.86 -5.66
C PHE A 17 4.99 0.99 -4.60
N PHE A 18 5.43 2.21 -4.30
CA PHE A 18 6.48 2.48 -3.31
C PHE A 18 6.06 2.08 -1.89
N VAL A 19 4.78 2.28 -1.54
CA VAL A 19 4.25 1.86 -0.23
C VAL A 19 4.29 0.34 -0.08
N TRP A 20 3.94 -0.38 -1.14
CA TRP A 20 3.85 -1.85 -1.12
C TRP A 20 5.19 -2.57 -1.31
N THR A 21 6.21 -1.92 -1.86
CA THR A 21 7.54 -2.50 -2.07
C THR A 21 8.57 -2.00 -1.06
N VAL A 22 8.78 -0.68 -0.98
CA VAL A 22 9.89 -0.08 -0.20
C VAL A 22 9.46 0.20 1.24
N ARG A 23 8.25 0.73 1.45
CA ARG A 23 7.76 1.07 2.80
C ARG A 23 6.99 -0.06 3.46
N PHE A 24 6.97 -1.26 2.90
CA PHE A 24 6.16 -2.38 3.37
C PHE A 24 6.31 -2.65 4.88
N ASN A 25 7.54 -2.56 5.41
CA ASN A 25 7.85 -2.76 6.83
C ASN A 25 8.33 -1.49 7.56
N ARG A 26 7.95 -0.31 7.05
CA ARG A 26 8.29 0.98 7.68
C ARG A 26 7.12 1.47 8.53
N ASP A 27 7.43 1.96 9.72
CA ASP A 27 6.50 2.66 10.61
C ASP A 27 6.22 4.05 10.06
N THR A 28 4.95 4.39 9.86
CA THR A 28 4.54 5.64 9.24
C THR A 28 3.17 6.05 9.74
N ASN A 29 2.95 7.35 9.98
CA ASN A 29 1.69 7.91 10.47
C ASN A 29 0.46 7.69 9.56
N TYR A 30 0.66 7.13 8.36
CA TYR A 30 -0.40 6.84 7.41
C TYR A 30 -0.99 5.44 7.56
N ARG A 31 -0.45 4.61 8.47
CA ARG A 31 -0.93 3.24 8.71
C ARG A 31 -2.16 3.25 9.61
N GLY A 32 -3.04 2.26 9.42
CA GLY A 32 -4.21 2.09 10.26
C GLY A 32 -3.90 1.75 11.72
N GLY A 33 -4.50 2.49 12.65
CA GLY A 33 -4.36 2.27 14.10
C GLY A 33 -2.93 2.48 14.59
N GLU A 34 -2.43 1.55 15.41
CA GLU A 34 -1.05 1.57 15.93
C GLU A 34 -0.10 0.65 15.13
N ALA A 35 -0.45 0.31 13.88
CA ALA A 35 0.34 -0.60 13.07
C ALA A 35 1.66 0.02 12.62
N LYS A 36 2.76 -0.71 12.81
CA LYS A 36 4.12 -0.30 12.38
C LYS A 36 4.55 -0.95 11.07
N SER A 37 3.82 -1.96 10.62
CA SER A 37 4.07 -2.70 9.38
C SER A 37 2.77 -2.99 8.63
N MET A 38 2.87 -3.32 7.34
CA MET A 38 1.71 -3.69 6.53
C MET A 38 1.01 -4.95 7.07
N ARG A 39 1.80 -5.87 7.64
CA ARG A 39 1.26 -7.08 8.28
C ARG A 39 0.45 -6.74 9.52
N GLU A 40 0.96 -5.86 10.38
CA GLU A 40 0.23 -5.39 11.56
C GLU A 40 -1.03 -4.63 11.17
N GLU A 41 -0.97 -3.83 10.11
CA GLU A 41 -2.13 -3.07 9.63
C GLU A 41 -3.27 -4.00 9.19
N PHE A 42 -2.96 -5.09 8.48
CA PHE A 42 -3.94 -6.12 8.16
C PHE A 42 -4.53 -6.78 9.42
N LYS A 43 -3.71 -6.98 10.47
CA LYS A 43 -4.20 -7.50 11.76
C LYS A 43 -5.12 -6.50 12.48
N VAL A 44 -4.78 -5.21 12.46
CA VAL A 44 -5.62 -4.13 13.02
C VAL A 44 -6.98 -4.09 12.32
N TYR A 45 -7.02 -4.34 11.01
CA TYR A 45 -8.27 -4.43 10.26
C TYR A 45 -9.01 -5.78 10.43
N GLY A 46 -8.48 -6.73 11.19
CA GLY A 46 -9.07 -8.06 11.36
C GLY A 46 -9.01 -8.94 10.11
N LEU A 47 -8.13 -8.61 9.15
CA LEU A 47 -7.96 -9.37 7.92
C LEU A 47 -7.03 -10.58 8.15
N PRO A 48 -7.30 -11.72 7.48
CA PRO A 48 -6.47 -12.89 7.60
C PRO A 48 -5.10 -12.68 6.92
N GLU A 49 -4.04 -13.30 7.45
CA GLU A 49 -2.67 -13.07 6.96
C GLU A 49 -2.46 -13.46 5.49
N TRP A 50 -3.25 -14.41 4.96
CA TRP A 50 -3.18 -14.82 3.55
C TRP A 50 -3.69 -13.74 2.58
N ALA A 51 -4.52 -12.80 3.05
CA ALA A 51 -5.02 -11.71 2.22
C ALA A 51 -3.91 -10.71 1.87
N LEU A 52 -2.89 -10.58 2.71
CA LEU A 52 -1.78 -9.66 2.48
C LEU A 52 -0.99 -9.97 1.20
N PRO A 53 -0.48 -11.20 0.97
CA PRO A 53 0.22 -11.51 -0.27
C PRO A 53 -0.70 -11.52 -1.48
N LEU A 54 -2.00 -11.83 -1.32
CA LEU A 54 -2.98 -11.70 -2.40
C LEU A 54 -3.12 -10.24 -2.86
N VAL A 55 -3.41 -9.32 -1.93
CA VAL A 55 -3.56 -7.89 -2.26
C VAL A 55 -2.24 -7.30 -2.77
N GLY A 56 -1.12 -7.68 -2.17
CA GLY A 56 0.20 -7.23 -2.59
C GLY A 56 0.57 -7.67 -4.01
N SER A 57 0.30 -8.93 -4.36
CA SER A 57 0.55 -9.44 -5.71
C SER A 57 -0.34 -8.78 -6.76
N THR A 58 -1.63 -8.56 -6.48
CA THR A 58 -2.54 -7.84 -7.40
C THR A 58 -2.12 -6.39 -7.66
N LYS A 59 -1.38 -5.75 -6.76
CA LYS A 59 -0.88 -4.38 -6.95
C LYS A 59 0.42 -4.31 -7.76
N ILE A 60 1.14 -5.43 -7.87
CA ILE A 60 2.41 -5.53 -8.58
C ILE A 60 2.21 -6.13 -9.99
N ALA A 61 1.28 -7.08 -10.12
CA ALA A 61 0.84 -7.66 -11.40
C ALA A 61 0.01 -6.68 -12.23
#